data_AF-A0A957J5A5-F1
#
_entry.id   AF-A0A957J5A5-F1
#
_cell.length_a   1.000
_cell.length_b   1.000
_cell.length_c   1.000
_cell.angle_alpha   90.00
_cell.angle_beta   90.00
_cell.angle_gamma   90.00
#
_symmetry.space_group_name_H-M   'P 1'
#
loop_
_entity.id
_entity.type
_entity.pdbx_description
1 polymer ?
#
loop_
_entity_poly.entity_id
_entity_poly.type
_entity_poly.pdbx_seq_one_letter_code
_entity_poly.pdbx_strand_id
1 'polypeptide(L)'
;LGTDTLLLESFARSIGTGADSTYLSAAAVSSTAYDLFLQRWADRYGVLPTTPFAAYAYDAANLLLDQITAVAQLSNDNSLLIGRQALLDAVAGTQNYEALTGTLTCQESGDCAARSSLAVLQLVDWESEESGWPPAVVWHATTP
;
A
#
# COMPACT_ATOMS: atom_id res chain seq x y z
N LEU A 1 -19.35 2.37 9.60
CA LEU A 1 -18.22 2.71 8.71
C LEU A 1 -16.96 2.76 9.57
N GLY A 2 -15.94 1.98 9.22
CA GLY A 2 -14.64 1.92 9.89
C GLY A 2 -13.49 2.27 8.94
N THR A 3 -12.27 2.22 9.46
CA THR A 3 -11.03 2.54 8.73
C THR A 3 -10.34 1.28 8.20
N ASP A 4 -9.36 1.48 7.32
CA ASP A 4 -8.47 0.46 6.78
C ASP A 4 -7.73 -0.37 7.84
N THR A 5 -7.51 0.17 9.04
CA THR A 5 -6.95 -0.55 10.18
C THR A 5 -7.79 -1.76 10.63
N LEU A 6 -9.08 -1.80 10.28
CA LEU A 6 -9.97 -2.93 10.53
C LEU A 6 -10.04 -3.90 9.35
N LEU A 7 -9.33 -3.63 8.25
CA LEU A 7 -9.25 -4.51 7.08
C LEU A 7 -8.30 -5.68 7.39
N LEU A 8 -8.74 -6.53 8.30
CA LEU A 8 -8.07 -7.74 8.76
C LEU A 8 -9.06 -8.90 8.71
N GLU A 9 -8.63 -10.03 8.17
CA GLU A 9 -9.47 -11.24 8.14
C GLU A 9 -9.86 -11.68 9.56
N SER A 10 -8.96 -11.55 10.53
CA SER A 10 -9.22 -11.86 11.94
C SER A 10 -10.29 -10.96 12.57
N PHE A 11 -10.35 -9.68 12.17
CA PHE A 11 -11.39 -8.77 12.62
C PHE A 11 -12.75 -9.18 12.06
N ALA A 12 -12.83 -9.43 10.75
CA ALA A 12 -14.05 -9.92 10.11
C ALA A 12 -14.57 -11.21 10.78
N ARG A 13 -13.68 -12.16 11.06
CA ARG A 13 -14.00 -13.40 11.80
C ARG A 13 -14.50 -13.13 13.23
N SER A 14 -13.94 -12.13 13.91
CA SER A 14 -14.29 -11.83 15.32
C SER A 14 -15.69 -11.24 15.51
N ILE A 15 -16.23 -10.58 14.48
CA ILE A 15 -17.54 -9.91 14.54
C ILE A 15 -18.69 -10.79 14.01
N GLY A 16 -18.39 -11.95 13.43
CA GLY A 16 -19.37 -12.90 12.92
C GLY A 16 -20.36 -12.25 11.95
N THR A 17 -21.66 -12.49 12.15
CA THR A 17 -22.75 -11.90 11.36
C THR A 17 -22.80 -10.37 11.37
N GLY A 18 -22.08 -9.71 12.27
CA GLY A 18 -21.89 -8.25 12.23
C GLY A 18 -21.05 -7.78 11.03
N ALA A 19 -20.33 -8.69 10.37
CA ALA A 19 -19.51 -8.39 9.19
C ALA A 19 -20.34 -7.80 8.04
N ASP A 20 -21.51 -8.38 7.76
CA ASP A 20 -22.37 -7.95 6.64
C ASP A 20 -22.84 -6.48 6.73
N SER A 21 -22.87 -5.92 7.95
CA SER A 21 -23.21 -4.52 8.20
C SER A 21 -21.99 -3.60 8.36
N THR A 22 -20.79 -4.14 8.15
CA THR A 22 -19.52 -3.44 8.36
C THR A 22 -18.91 -3.01 7.04
N TYR A 23 -18.79 -1.70 6.87
CA TYR A 23 -18.15 -1.05 5.73
C TYR A 23 -16.86 -0.39 6.19
N LEU A 24 -15.79 -0.52 5.41
CA LEU A 24 -14.48 0.05 5.69
C LEU A 24 -14.05 0.99 4.57
N SER A 25 -13.50 2.17 4.92
CA SER A 25 -12.77 2.99 3.96
C SER A 25 -11.32 2.53 3.89
N ALA A 26 -10.87 2.02 2.74
CA ALA A 26 -9.49 1.61 2.52
C ALA A 26 -9.11 1.72 1.04
N ALA A 27 -7.84 1.49 0.72
CA ALA A 27 -7.45 1.38 -0.68
C ALA A 27 -7.75 -0.03 -1.23
N ALA A 28 -8.40 -0.07 -2.39
CA ALA A 28 -8.53 -1.27 -3.21
C ALA A 28 -7.37 -1.30 -4.21
N VAL A 29 -6.24 -1.90 -3.80
CA VAL A 29 -5.06 -2.03 -4.65
C VAL A 29 -5.25 -3.22 -5.61
N SER A 30 -5.10 -2.96 -6.90
CA SER A 30 -5.14 -3.98 -7.95
C SER A 30 -4.22 -3.58 -9.11
N SER A 31 -3.21 -4.40 -9.37
CA SER A 31 -2.29 -4.22 -10.49
C SER A 31 -1.52 -5.52 -10.75
N THR A 32 -1.02 -5.72 -11.97
CA THR A 32 -0.15 -6.87 -12.28
C THR A 32 1.10 -6.91 -11.39
N ALA A 33 1.63 -5.74 -11.03
CA ALA A 33 2.78 -5.65 -10.13
C ALA A 33 2.43 -6.12 -8.72
N TYR A 34 1.24 -5.77 -8.22
CA TYR A 34 0.76 -6.20 -6.92
C TYR A 34 0.47 -7.72 -6.90
N ASP A 35 -0.12 -8.27 -7.95
CA ASP A 35 -0.32 -9.73 -8.07
C ASP A 35 1.01 -10.50 -8.01
N LEU A 36 2.03 -10.00 -8.72
CA LEU A 36 3.38 -10.56 -8.66
C LEU A 36 4.02 -10.42 -7.28
N PHE A 37 3.77 -9.31 -6.57
CA PHE A 37 4.21 -9.13 -5.19
C PHE A 37 3.57 -10.17 -4.26
N LEU A 38 2.26 -10.42 -4.38
CA LEU A 38 1.55 -11.44 -3.60
C LEU A 38 2.09 -12.84 -3.90
N GLN A 39 2.36 -13.16 -5.16
CA GLN A 39 2.98 -14.43 -5.55
C GLN A 39 4.37 -14.60 -4.90
N ARG A 40 5.26 -13.61 -5.04
CA ARG A 40 6.61 -13.66 -4.45
C ARG A 40 6.57 -13.75 -2.94
N TRP A 41 5.61 -13.09 -2.31
CA TRP A 41 5.41 -13.16 -0.87
C TRP A 41 4.99 -14.57 -0.45
N ALA A 42 4.01 -15.18 -1.14
CA ALA A 42 3.58 -16.54 -0.89
C ALA A 42 4.71 -17.56 -1.12
N ASP A 43 5.48 -17.44 -2.20
CA ASP A 43 6.62 -18.31 -2.49
C ASP A 43 7.70 -18.23 -1.40
N ARG A 44 7.91 -17.05 -0.82
CA ARG A 44 8.95 -16.80 0.19
C ARG A 44 8.53 -17.19 1.60
N TYR A 45 7.27 -16.93 1.97
CA TYR A 45 6.80 -17.04 3.35
C TYR A 45 5.73 -18.13 3.56
N GLY A 46 5.24 -18.76 2.48
CA GLY A 46 4.23 -19.82 2.53
C GLY A 46 2.80 -19.34 2.86
N VAL A 47 2.59 -18.03 2.98
CA VAL A 47 1.30 -17.38 3.30
C VAL A 47 1.22 -16.07 2.54
N LEU A 48 0.02 -15.51 2.34
CA LEU A 48 -0.16 -14.14 1.84
C LEU A 48 0.11 -13.09 2.96
N PRO A 49 0.31 -11.80 2.62
CA PRO A 49 0.36 -10.75 3.62
C PRO A 49 -0.97 -10.71 4.41
N THR A 50 -0.88 -10.60 5.74
CA THR A 50 -2.06 -10.57 6.62
C THR A 50 -2.76 -9.21 6.65
N THR A 51 -2.11 -8.17 6.13
CA THR A 51 -2.62 -6.79 6.07
C THR A 51 -2.26 -6.17 4.72
N PRO A 52 -3.03 -5.18 4.25
CA PRO A 52 -2.68 -4.44 3.02
C PRO A 52 -1.42 -3.58 3.17
N PHE A 53 -0.93 -3.35 4.40
CA PHE A 53 0.20 -2.45 4.69
C PHE A 53 1.54 -2.93 4.13
N ALA A 54 1.67 -4.22 3.80
CA ALA A 54 2.88 -4.76 3.20
C ALA A 54 3.21 -4.10 1.84
N ALA A 55 2.20 -3.79 1.03
CA ALA A 55 2.39 -3.12 -0.26
C ALA A 55 2.92 -1.69 -0.07
N TYR A 56 2.33 -0.94 0.87
CA TYR A 56 2.78 0.42 1.21
C TYR A 56 4.21 0.46 1.74
N ALA A 57 4.56 -0.50 2.60
CA ALA A 57 5.92 -0.62 3.11
C ALA A 57 6.91 -0.95 1.97
N TYR A 58 6.51 -1.82 1.05
CA TYR A 58 7.31 -2.15 -0.14
C TYR A 58 7.54 -0.90 -1.01
N ASP A 59 6.49 -0.15 -1.31
CA ASP A 59 6.57 1.07 -2.11
C ASP A 59 7.44 2.13 -1.45
N ALA A 60 7.22 2.40 -0.16
CA ALA A 60 7.98 3.39 0.59
C ALA A 60 9.47 3.02 0.69
N ALA A 61 9.79 1.74 0.90
CA ALA A 61 11.16 1.27 0.97
C ALA A 61 11.87 1.41 -0.38
N ASN A 62 11.25 0.98 -1.48
CA ASN A 62 11.88 1.09 -2.81
C ASN A 62 12.03 2.55 -3.23
N LEU A 63 11.01 3.39 -3.03
CA LEU A 63 11.10 4.83 -3.30
C LEU A 63 12.28 5.45 -2.54
N LEU A 64 12.39 5.17 -1.23
CA LEU A 64 13.49 5.72 -0.42
C LEU A 64 14.86 5.21 -0.89
N LEU A 65 15.00 3.93 -1.24
CA LEU A 65 16.24 3.35 -1.73
C LEU A 65 16.65 3.92 -3.10
N ASP A 66 15.68 4.13 -3.99
CA ASP A 66 15.90 4.75 -5.30
C ASP A 66 16.37 6.20 -5.13
N GLN A 67 15.73 6.97 -4.25
CA GLN A 67 16.16 8.36 -4.00
C GLN A 67 17.51 8.43 -3.28
N ILE A 68 17.81 7.52 -2.35
CA ILE A 68 19.15 7.40 -1.75
C ILE A 68 20.19 7.17 -2.85
N THR A 69 19.91 6.26 -3.78
CA THR A 69 20.82 5.95 -4.89
C THR A 69 21.00 7.15 -5.81
N ALA A 70 19.94 7.90 -6.08
CA ALA A 70 19.98 9.09 -6.94
C ALA A 70 20.82 10.24 -6.36
N VAL A 71 20.84 10.41 -5.03
CA VAL A 71 21.54 11.52 -4.37
C VAL A 71 22.89 11.15 -3.75
N ALA A 72 23.23 9.86 -3.74
CA ALA A 72 24.47 9.38 -3.16
C ALA A 72 25.69 9.90 -3.95
N GLN A 73 26.70 10.34 -3.22
CA GLN A 73 27.95 10.85 -3.79
C GLN A 73 29.14 10.03 -3.27
N LEU A 74 30.03 9.64 -4.16
CA LEU A 74 31.29 8.99 -3.77
C LEU A 74 32.35 10.07 -3.53
N SER A 75 32.94 10.07 -2.33
CA SER A 75 34.02 10.98 -1.97
C SER A 75 35.39 10.47 -2.44
N ASN A 76 36.38 11.35 -2.41
CA ASN A 76 37.76 11.04 -2.78
C ASN A 76 38.42 9.95 -1.91
N ASP A 77 37.89 9.71 -0.70
CA ASP A 77 38.34 8.68 0.24
C ASP A 77 37.53 7.37 0.12
N ASN A 78 36.74 7.22 -0.94
CA ASN A 78 35.80 6.10 -1.17
C ASN A 78 34.67 5.99 -0.14
N SER A 79 34.39 7.04 0.65
CA SER A 79 33.18 7.08 1.46
C SER A 79 31.94 7.44 0.62
N LEU A 80 30.78 6.88 1.01
CA LEU A 80 29.49 7.22 0.42
C LEU A 80 28.82 8.32 1.26
N LEU A 81 28.57 9.48 0.66
CA LEU A 81 27.88 10.60 1.29
C LEU A 81 26.45 10.69 0.79
N ILE A 82 25.50 10.74 1.72
CA ILE A 82 24.08 10.98 1.45
C ILE A 82 23.69 12.24 2.20
N GLY A 83 23.53 13.35 1.47
CA GLY A 83 23.12 14.62 2.07
C GLY A 83 21.65 14.54 2.52
N ARG A 84 21.38 14.76 3.81
CA ARG A 84 20.00 14.70 4.35
C ARG A 84 19.03 15.62 3.61
N GLN A 85 19.42 16.87 3.33
CA GLN A 85 18.56 17.80 2.62
C GLN A 85 18.34 17.36 1.17
N ALA A 86 19.40 16.92 0.48
CA ALA A 86 19.29 16.39 -0.87
C ALA A 86 18.33 15.19 -0.94
N LEU A 87 18.38 14.29 0.04
CA LEU A 87 17.44 13.17 0.13
C LEU A 87 15.99 13.64 0.36
N LEU A 88 15.78 14.60 1.26
CA LEU A 88 14.43 15.16 1.50
C LEU A 88 13.87 15.83 0.25
N ASP A 89 14.69 16.61 -0.45
CA ASP A 89 14.30 17.29 -1.69
C ASP A 89 13.99 16.28 -2.81
N ALA A 90 14.79 15.21 -2.92
CA ALA A 90 14.57 14.14 -3.88
C ALA A 90 13.28 13.37 -3.61
N VAL A 91 13.00 13.01 -2.35
CA VAL A 91 11.74 12.36 -1.97
C VAL A 91 10.56 13.29 -2.25
N ALA A 92 10.61 14.54 -1.81
CA ALA A 92 9.54 15.53 -2.04
C ALA A 92 9.30 15.81 -3.53
N GLY A 93 10.35 15.71 -4.35
CA GLY A 93 10.30 15.87 -5.79
C GLY A 93 9.83 14.63 -6.57
N THR A 94 9.42 13.55 -5.90
CA THR A 94 8.98 12.32 -6.59
C THR A 94 7.73 12.57 -7.42
N GLN A 95 7.78 12.21 -8.71
CA GLN A 95 6.68 12.32 -9.66
C GLN A 95 6.57 11.03 -10.46
N ASN A 96 5.34 10.56 -10.69
CA ASN A 96 5.05 9.40 -11.53
C ASN A 96 5.86 8.13 -11.19
N TYR A 97 6.07 7.88 -9.90
CA TYR A 97 6.79 6.70 -9.44
C TYR A 97 5.87 5.47 -9.53
N GLU A 98 6.24 4.49 -10.37
CA GLU A 98 5.47 3.26 -10.59
C GLU A 98 5.60 2.32 -9.39
N ALA A 99 4.58 2.32 -8.53
CA ALA A 99 4.55 1.54 -7.29
C ALA A 99 3.45 0.45 -7.33
N LEU A 100 3.46 -0.45 -6.34
CA LEU A 100 2.44 -1.51 -6.21
C LEU A 100 1.05 -0.92 -5.96
N THR A 101 0.99 0.12 -5.12
CA THR A 101 -0.24 0.78 -4.69
C THR A 101 -0.76 1.82 -5.68
N GLY A 102 -0.11 1.94 -6.84
CA GLY A 102 -0.42 2.89 -7.90
C GLY A 102 0.73 3.86 -8.14
N THR A 103 0.53 4.78 -9.09
CA THR A 103 1.52 5.79 -9.43
C THR A 103 1.60 6.86 -8.33
N LEU A 104 2.78 7.01 -7.71
CA LEU A 104 3.02 7.95 -6.61
C LEU A 104 3.58 9.27 -7.13
N THR A 105 2.96 10.37 -6.68
CA THR A 105 3.36 11.74 -6.97
C THR A 105 3.26 12.54 -5.68
N CYS A 106 4.40 13.00 -5.17
CA CYS A 106 4.48 13.76 -3.93
C CYS A 106 4.00 15.20 -4.15
N GLN A 107 3.13 15.66 -3.26
CA GLN A 107 2.62 17.03 -3.21
C GLN A 107 3.43 17.88 -2.23
N GLU A 108 3.24 19.20 -2.28
CA GLU A 108 3.88 20.15 -1.36
C GLU A 108 3.54 19.86 0.12
N SER A 109 2.38 19.24 0.37
CA SER A 109 1.99 18.77 1.71
C SER A 109 2.83 17.60 2.24
N GLY A 110 3.62 16.95 1.39
CA GLY A 110 4.33 15.71 1.69
C GLY A 110 3.51 14.43 1.49
N ASP A 111 2.27 14.54 1.00
CA ASP A 111 1.44 13.38 0.65
C ASP A 111 1.78 12.89 -0.77
N CYS A 112 2.14 11.61 -0.87
CA CYS A 112 2.52 10.93 -2.11
C CYS A 112 1.53 9.84 -2.53
N ALA A 113 0.46 9.61 -1.77
CA ALA A 113 -0.42 8.48 -1.97
C ALA A 113 -1.19 8.55 -3.31
N ALA A 114 -1.32 7.39 -3.97
CA ALA A 114 -2.16 7.24 -5.15
C ALA A 114 -3.65 7.37 -4.74
N ARG A 115 -4.29 8.49 -5.09
CA ARG A 115 -5.69 8.76 -4.70
C ARG A 115 -6.73 7.89 -5.39
N SER A 116 -6.40 7.33 -6.55
CA SER A 116 -7.33 6.52 -7.37
C SER A 116 -7.71 5.18 -6.74
N SER A 117 -6.96 4.71 -5.73
CA SER A 117 -7.24 3.43 -5.08
C SER A 117 -8.24 3.53 -3.94
N LEU A 118 -8.66 4.73 -3.49
CA LEU A 118 -9.55 4.85 -2.33
C LEU A 118 -10.95 4.29 -2.64
N ALA A 119 -11.44 3.44 -1.75
CA ALA A 119 -12.69 2.69 -1.90
C ALA A 119 -13.42 2.52 -0.55
N VAL A 120 -14.69 2.14 -0.64
CA VAL A 120 -15.43 1.55 0.47
C VAL A 120 -15.60 0.06 0.18
N LEU A 121 -15.15 -0.76 1.11
CA LEU A 121 -15.26 -2.22 1.06
C LEU A 121 -16.30 -2.69 2.08
N GLN A 122 -17.06 -3.71 1.73
CA GLN A 122 -18.01 -4.34 2.65
C GLN A 122 -17.42 -5.67 3.13
N LEU A 123 -17.32 -5.85 4.45
CA LEU A 123 -17.00 -7.16 5.01
C LEU A 123 -18.21 -8.09 4.85
N VAL A 124 -17.95 -9.38 4.72
CA VAL A 124 -18.99 -10.41 4.66
C VAL A 124 -18.74 -11.45 5.74
N ASP A 125 -19.81 -12.08 6.22
CA ASP A 125 -19.71 -13.21 7.12
C ASP A 125 -18.95 -14.36 6.44
N TRP A 126 -17.76 -14.65 6.96
CA TRP A 126 -16.85 -15.66 6.46
C TRP A 126 -17.47 -17.06 6.43
N GLU A 127 -18.42 -17.36 7.32
CA GLU A 127 -19.09 -18.68 7.33
C GLU A 127 -20.12 -18.82 6.20
N SER A 128 -20.56 -17.71 5.61
CA SER A 128 -21.59 -17.66 4.57
C SER A 128 -21.04 -17.63 3.14
N GLU A 129 -19.79 -17.18 2.94
CA GLU A 129 -19.13 -17.10 1.63
C GLU A 129 -17.73 -17.73 1.70
N GLU A 130 -17.50 -18.84 0.98
CA GLU A 130 -16.17 -19.46 0.88
C GLU A 130 -15.15 -18.45 0.31
N SER A 131 -14.24 -18.02 1.18
CA SER A 131 -13.28 -16.93 1.02
C SER A 131 -13.93 -15.57 0.69
N GLY A 132 -14.65 -14.98 1.64
CA GLY A 132 -15.04 -13.56 1.66
C GLY A 132 -13.87 -12.57 1.69
N TRP A 133 -12.70 -12.95 1.15
CA TRP A 133 -11.47 -12.18 1.16
C TRP A 133 -10.69 -12.30 -0.16
N PRO A 134 -10.24 -11.18 -0.76
CA PRO A 134 -10.44 -9.80 -0.28
C PRO A 134 -11.92 -9.37 -0.34
N PRO A 135 -12.37 -8.50 0.59
CA PRO A 135 -13.77 -8.07 0.65
C PRO A 135 -14.16 -7.26 -0.59
N ALA A 136 -15.44 -7.34 -0.95
CA ALA A 136 -15.95 -6.68 -2.13
C ALA A 136 -15.86 -5.14 -2.02
N VAL A 137 -15.42 -4.49 -3.09
CA VAL A 137 -15.52 -3.04 -3.23
C VAL A 137 -16.96 -2.68 -3.61
N VAL A 138 -17.63 -1.91 -2.75
CA VAL A 138 -19.02 -1.46 -2.98
C VAL A 138 -19.09 -0.03 -3.52
N TRP A 139 -17.98 0.71 -3.43
CA TRP A 139 -17.87 2.06 -3.97
C TRP A 139 -16.40 2.46 -4.16
N HIS A 140 -16.12 3.24 -5.21
CA HIS A 140 -14.82 3.87 -5.45
C HIS A 140 -14.93 5.38 -5.33
N ALA A 141 -13.88 6.01 -4.79
CA ALA A 141 -13.73 7.45 -4.89
C ALA A 141 -13.63 7.85 -6.37
N THR A 142 -14.65 8.57 -6.84
CA THR A 142 -14.57 9.25 -8.13
C THR A 142 -13.60 10.40 -8.00
N THR A 143 -12.57 10.45 -8.83
CA THR A 143 -11.71 11.62 -8.94
C THR A 143 -12.57 12.84 -9.31
N PRO A 144 -12.45 13.97 -8.60
CA PRO A 144 -12.96 15.24 -9.11
C PRO A 144 -12.20 15.69 -10.36
#